data_AF-A0A7R7ASB2-F1
#
_entry.id   AF-A0A7R7ASB2-F1
#
_cell.length_a   1.000
_cell.length_b   1.000
_cell.length_c   1.000
_cell.angle_alpha   90.00
_cell.angle_beta   90.00
_cell.angle_gamma   90.00
#
_symmetry.space_group_name_H-M   'P 1'
#
loop_
_entity.id
_entity.type
_entity.pdbx_description
1 polymer ?
#
loop_
_entity_poly.entity_id
_entity_poly.type
_entity_poly.pdbx_seq_one_letter_code
_entity_poly.pdbx_strand_id
1 'polypeptide(L)'
;MTISSYMERAGQRTEEADGLSVPWSRPSPKRKGVSARMISAVTILVVLAAWALSARLQLVSPVFLPSPAAVWHKFIVVVSDGFVDATLLQHAVASLGRVFAALVAALLVGVPVGLAIGISTVGRGIFDPLLEFLRPIPPLAYLPLVIIWFGIGEPSKILVITIAMLAPVALSTASGVRGVSQERSTPRVRSARPGARWSATSSCPARCPRS
;
A
#
# COMPACT_ATOMS: atom_id res chain seq x y z
N MET A 1 -35.29 31.15 32.11
CA MET A 1 -34.62 30.18 31.21
C MET A 1 -33.59 29.45 32.07
N THR A 2 -33.99 28.34 32.67
CA THR A 2 -33.39 27.83 33.92
C THR A 2 -32.44 26.66 33.65
N ILE A 3 -31.33 26.64 34.40
CA ILE A 3 -30.23 25.65 34.37
C ILE A 3 -30.70 24.18 34.44
N SER A 4 -31.92 23.94 34.93
CA SER A 4 -32.58 22.63 35.02
C SER A 4 -32.68 21.89 33.67
N SER A 5 -32.84 22.61 32.56
CA SER A 5 -33.03 21.98 31.23
C SER A 5 -31.74 21.42 30.60
N TYR A 6 -30.56 21.90 31.03
CA TYR A 6 -29.28 21.39 30.52
C TYR A 6 -28.84 20.08 31.20
N MET A 7 -29.14 19.91 32.50
CA MET A 7 -28.82 18.68 33.23
C MET A 7 -29.68 17.49 32.75
N GLU A 8 -30.95 17.72 32.42
CA GLU A 8 -31.87 16.71 31.87
C GLU A 8 -31.33 16.07 30.57
N ARG A 9 -30.73 16.89 29.70
CA ARG A 9 -30.24 16.43 28.38
C ARG A 9 -28.85 15.77 28.45
N ALA A 10 -28.12 15.95 29.55
CA ALA A 10 -26.82 15.32 29.77
C ALA A 10 -26.95 13.84 30.23
N GLY A 11 -27.99 13.51 31.00
CA GLY A 11 -28.25 12.13 31.46
C GLY A 11 -28.71 11.19 30.35
N GLN A 12 -29.62 11.63 29.47
CA GLN A 12 -30.17 10.76 28.42
C GLN A 12 -29.13 10.33 27.35
N ARG A 13 -28.06 11.11 27.12
CA ARG A 13 -27.07 10.77 26.09
C ARG A 13 -26.08 9.68 26.53
N THR A 14 -25.99 9.40 27.83
CA THR A 14 -25.10 8.35 28.36
C THR A 14 -25.78 6.97 28.40
N GLU A 15 -27.11 6.91 28.56
CA GLU A 15 -27.84 5.63 28.54
C GLU A 15 -28.05 5.07 27.12
N GLU A 16 -28.16 5.92 26.08
CA GLU A 16 -28.36 5.43 24.71
C GLU A 16 -27.05 5.00 24.00
N ALA A 17 -25.90 5.43 24.50
CA ALA A 17 -24.59 5.03 23.95
C ALA A 17 -24.12 3.66 24.45
N ASP A 18 -24.70 3.13 25.54
CA ASP A 18 -24.37 1.80 26.09
C ASP A 18 -25.08 0.63 25.36
N GLY A 19 -25.98 0.94 24.42
CA GLY A 19 -26.62 -0.03 23.53
C GLY A 19 -25.73 -0.54 22.37
N LEU A 20 -24.54 0.03 22.19
CA LEU A 20 -23.57 -0.37 21.16
C LEU A 20 -22.34 -1.06 21.78
N SER A 21 -22.56 -1.86 22.82
CA SER A 21 -21.60 -2.88 23.26
C SER A 21 -21.51 -3.96 22.18
N VAL A 22 -20.76 -3.68 21.11
CA VAL A 22 -20.60 -4.65 20.03
C VAL A 22 -19.80 -5.84 20.57
N PRO A 23 -20.41 -7.03 20.70
CA PRO A 23 -19.73 -8.17 21.28
C PRO A 23 -18.92 -8.82 20.15
N TRP A 24 -17.87 -8.15 19.68
CA TRP A 24 -16.97 -8.69 18.67
C TRP A 24 -16.05 -9.73 19.30
N SER A 25 -16.61 -10.89 19.57
CA SER A 25 -15.88 -12.15 19.66
C SER A 25 -16.83 -13.29 19.32
N ARG A 26 -17.27 -13.33 18.05
CA ARG A 26 -17.73 -14.59 17.47
C ARG A 26 -16.49 -15.31 16.94
N PRO A 27 -16.05 -16.43 17.53
CA PRO A 27 -15.01 -17.25 16.92
C PRO A 27 -15.46 -17.62 15.51
N SER A 28 -14.67 -17.21 14.51
CA SER A 28 -14.90 -17.55 13.11
C SER A 28 -15.01 -19.08 13.01
N PRO A 29 -16.10 -19.63 12.44
CA PRO A 29 -16.20 -21.06 12.28
C PRO A 29 -15.04 -21.50 11.38
N LYS A 30 -14.17 -22.38 11.90
CA LYS A 30 -13.26 -23.17 11.07
C LYS A 30 -14.12 -24.08 10.20
N ARG A 31 -14.69 -23.55 9.12
CA ARG A 31 -15.28 -24.35 8.05
C ARG A 31 -14.16 -25.27 7.59
N LYS A 32 -14.35 -26.58 7.75
CA LYS A 32 -13.61 -27.59 6.97
C LYS A 32 -14.07 -27.47 5.52
N GLY A 33 -13.76 -26.34 4.90
CA GLY A 33 -13.98 -26.07 3.51
C GLY A 33 -12.79 -26.58 2.71
N VAL A 34 -13.07 -26.99 1.48
CA VAL A 34 -12.06 -27.22 0.44
C VAL A 34 -10.92 -26.22 0.60
N SER A 35 -9.69 -26.72 0.73
CA SER A 35 -8.49 -25.90 0.97
C SER A 35 -8.50 -24.71 0.02
N ALA A 36 -8.27 -23.50 0.53
CA ALA A 36 -8.20 -22.29 -0.30
C ALA A 36 -7.24 -22.46 -1.48
N ARG A 37 -6.18 -23.28 -1.31
CA ARG A 37 -5.24 -23.66 -2.38
C ARG A 37 -5.89 -24.47 -3.50
N MET A 38 -6.83 -25.36 -3.17
CA MET A 38 -7.57 -26.17 -4.13
C MET A 38 -8.56 -25.32 -4.93
N ILE A 39 -9.22 -24.35 -4.26
CA ILE A 39 -10.07 -23.37 -4.95
C ILE A 39 -9.22 -22.53 -5.92
N SER A 40 -8.09 -21.98 -5.46
CA SER A 40 -7.18 -21.21 -6.31
C SER A 40 -6.65 -22.03 -7.50
N ALA A 41 -6.25 -23.29 -7.27
CA ALA A 41 -5.75 -24.17 -8.32
C ALA A 41 -6.81 -24.48 -9.39
N VAL A 42 -8.06 -24.77 -8.97
CA VAL A 42 -9.18 -25.01 -9.89
C VAL A 42 -9.51 -23.75 -10.68
N THR A 43 -9.53 -22.57 -10.05
CA THR A 43 -9.75 -21.31 -10.76
C THR A 43 -8.70 -21.06 -11.83
N ILE A 44 -7.41 -21.26 -11.51
CA ILE A 44 -6.31 -21.11 -12.48
C ILE A 44 -6.48 -22.09 -13.64
N LEU A 45 -6.79 -23.36 -13.36
CA LEU A 45 -7.01 -24.39 -14.38
C LEU A 45 -8.18 -24.05 -15.30
N VAL A 46 -9.30 -23.58 -14.76
CA VAL A 46 -10.48 -23.18 -15.56
C VAL A 46 -10.15 -21.99 -16.46
N VAL A 47 -9.42 -20.99 -15.95
CA VAL A 47 -9.01 -19.82 -16.74
C VAL A 47 -8.05 -20.24 -17.87
N LEU A 48 -7.07 -21.10 -17.58
CA LEU A 48 -6.15 -21.61 -18.60
C LEU A 48 -6.86 -22.47 -19.64
N ALA A 49 -7.80 -23.32 -19.22
CA ALA A 49 -8.61 -24.12 -20.13
C ALA A 49 -9.51 -23.26 -21.01
N ALA A 50 -10.15 -22.23 -20.43
CA ALA A 50 -10.94 -21.26 -21.18
C ALA A 50 -10.07 -20.52 -22.21
N TRP A 51 -8.88 -20.04 -21.81
CA TRP A 51 -7.96 -19.39 -22.73
C TRP A 51 -7.49 -20.31 -23.87
N ALA A 52 -7.08 -21.54 -23.54
CA ALA A 52 -6.65 -22.51 -24.52
C ALA A 52 -7.78 -22.89 -25.49
N LEU A 53 -9.01 -23.03 -24.99
CA LEU A 53 -10.17 -23.35 -25.80
C LEU A 53 -10.58 -22.16 -26.69
N SER A 54 -10.58 -20.94 -26.16
CA SER A 54 -10.86 -19.72 -26.93
C SER A 54 -9.84 -19.49 -28.05
N ALA A 55 -8.55 -19.74 -27.78
CA ALA A 55 -7.50 -19.63 -28.79
C ALA A 55 -7.56 -20.75 -29.85
N ARG A 56 -7.99 -21.96 -29.48
CA ARG A 56 -8.17 -23.09 -30.42
C ARG A 56 -9.42 -22.97 -31.28
N LEU A 57 -10.51 -22.44 -30.73
CA LEU A 57 -11.77 -22.21 -31.46
C LEU A 57 -11.73 -20.97 -32.35
N GLN A 58 -10.61 -20.23 -32.34
CA GLN A 58 -10.38 -19.08 -33.21
C GLN A 58 -11.50 -18.02 -33.12
N LEU A 59 -12.12 -17.91 -31.94
CA LEU A 59 -13.19 -16.96 -31.63
C LEU A 59 -12.70 -15.50 -31.67
N VAL A 60 -11.39 -15.30 -31.62
CA VAL A 60 -10.69 -14.02 -31.69
C VAL A 60 -9.51 -14.18 -32.64
N SER A 61 -9.27 -13.19 -33.51
CA SER A 61 -8.18 -13.25 -34.48
C SER A 61 -6.84 -13.56 -33.81
N PRO A 62 -5.99 -14.44 -34.40
CA PRO A 62 -4.72 -14.87 -33.81
C PRO A 62 -3.73 -13.73 -33.49
N VAL A 63 -3.95 -12.54 -34.07
CA VAL A 63 -3.20 -11.31 -33.79
C VAL A 63 -3.47 -10.77 -32.39
N PHE A 64 -4.69 -10.95 -31.86
CA PHE A 64 -5.09 -10.46 -30.53
C PHE A 64 -5.01 -11.54 -29.44
N LEU A 65 -5.15 -12.82 -29.79
CA LEU A 65 -5.10 -13.93 -28.82
C LEU A 65 -4.29 -15.13 -29.37
N PRO A 66 -2.94 -15.08 -29.33
CA PRO A 66 -2.12 -16.21 -29.74
C PRO A 66 -2.36 -17.41 -28.82
N SER A 67 -2.24 -18.62 -29.38
CA SER A 67 -2.42 -19.84 -28.60
C SER A 67 -1.33 -19.96 -27.51
N PRO A 68 -1.63 -20.58 -26.35
CA PRO A 68 -0.64 -20.75 -25.28
C PRO A 68 0.64 -21.45 -25.75
N ALA A 69 0.53 -22.37 -26.72
CA ALA A 69 1.67 -23.05 -27.33
C ALA A 69 2.50 -22.10 -28.23
N ALA A 70 1.85 -21.18 -28.96
CA ALA A 70 2.55 -20.16 -29.75
C ALA A 70 3.29 -19.16 -28.84
N VAL A 71 2.71 -18.79 -27.70
CA VAL A 71 3.40 -17.97 -26.68
C VAL A 71 4.61 -18.71 -26.12
N TRP A 72 4.49 -20.00 -25.80
CA TRP A 72 5.60 -20.82 -25.29
C TRP A 72 6.72 -20.97 -26.31
N HIS A 73 6.38 -21.23 -27.57
CA HIS A 73 7.37 -21.36 -28.64
C HIS A 73 8.07 -20.02 -28.92
N LYS A 74 7.33 -18.90 -28.88
CA LYS A 74 7.92 -17.56 -28.99
C LYS A 74 8.79 -17.23 -27.78
N PHE A 75 8.40 -17.63 -26.57
CA PHE A 75 9.21 -17.47 -25.37
C PHE A 75 10.56 -18.19 -25.51
N ILE A 76 10.56 -19.46 -25.94
CA ILE A 76 11.80 -20.22 -26.18
C ILE A 76 12.68 -19.52 -27.20
N VAL A 77 12.12 -19.13 -28.35
CA VAL A 77 12.87 -18.48 -29.44
C VAL A 77 13.48 -17.14 -29.01
N VAL A 78 12.75 -16.31 -28.26
CA VAL A 78 13.27 -15.01 -27.80
C VAL A 78 14.35 -15.19 -26.72
N VAL A 79 14.26 -16.26 -25.92
CA VAL A 79 15.27 -16.62 -24.91
C VAL A 79 16.53 -17.21 -25.55
N SER A 80 16.39 -18.05 -26.59
CA SER A 80 17.52 -18.75 -27.22
C SER A 80 18.25 -17.91 -28.26
N ASP A 81 17.53 -17.26 -29.17
CA ASP A 81 18.11 -16.67 -30.38
C ASP A 81 18.14 -15.15 -30.35
N GLY A 82 17.49 -14.53 -29.35
CA GLY A 82 17.25 -13.09 -29.34
C GLY A 82 16.24 -12.68 -30.42
N PHE A 83 15.54 -11.59 -30.19
CA PHE A 83 14.53 -11.09 -31.14
C PHE A 83 14.87 -9.64 -31.41
N VAL A 84 15.27 -9.34 -32.65
CA VAL A 84 15.62 -7.99 -33.12
C VAL A 84 16.82 -7.40 -32.36
N ASP A 85 18.02 -7.90 -32.69
CA ASP A 85 19.33 -7.33 -32.34
C ASP A 85 19.73 -7.25 -30.84
N ALA A 86 18.91 -7.77 -29.93
CA ALA A 86 19.29 -7.93 -28.53
C ALA A 86 18.60 -9.12 -27.85
N THR A 87 19.27 -9.67 -26.83
CA THR A 87 18.72 -10.76 -26.02
C THR A 87 17.61 -10.22 -25.09
N LEU A 88 16.65 -11.08 -24.74
CA LEU A 88 15.60 -10.77 -23.74
C LEU A 88 16.19 -10.17 -22.45
N LEU A 89 17.35 -10.69 -22.03
CA LEU A 89 18.09 -10.20 -20.88
C LEU A 89 18.66 -8.80 -21.08
N GLN A 90 19.18 -8.45 -22.26
CA GLN A 90 19.70 -7.11 -22.52
C GLN A 90 18.58 -6.05 -22.45
N HIS A 91 17.39 -6.34 -22.97
CA HIS A 91 16.23 -5.44 -22.83
C HIS A 91 15.73 -5.34 -21.39
N ALA A 92 15.73 -6.45 -20.66
CA ALA A 92 15.36 -6.48 -19.25
C ALA A 92 16.35 -5.68 -18.39
N VAL A 93 17.66 -5.90 -18.58
CA VAL A 93 18.72 -5.18 -17.87
C VAL A 93 18.73 -3.70 -18.22
N ALA A 94 18.54 -3.33 -19.49
CA ALA A 94 18.44 -1.92 -19.86
C ALA A 94 17.23 -1.25 -19.19
N SER A 95 16.09 -1.92 -19.14
CA SER A 95 14.88 -1.41 -18.48
C SER A 95 15.06 -1.30 -16.97
N LEU A 96 15.68 -2.30 -16.35
CA LEU A 96 15.99 -2.30 -14.92
C LEU A 96 17.03 -1.24 -14.57
N GLY A 97 18.04 -1.04 -15.43
CA GLY A 97 19.08 -0.02 -15.27
C GLY A 97 18.50 1.40 -15.27
N ARG A 98 17.51 1.68 -16.11
CA ARG A 98 16.78 2.97 -16.10
C ARG A 98 16.07 3.21 -14.77
N VAL A 99 15.35 2.20 -14.29
CA VAL A 99 14.62 2.26 -13.02
C VAL A 99 15.58 2.44 -11.85
N PHE A 100 16.70 1.74 -11.87
CA PHE A 100 17.73 1.85 -10.84
C PHE A 100 18.40 3.22 -10.83
N ALA A 101 18.78 3.75 -12.01
CA ALA A 101 19.33 5.09 -12.13
C ALA A 101 18.35 6.16 -11.64
N ALA A 102 17.07 6.03 -12.02
CA ALA A 102 16.01 6.93 -11.56
C ALA A 102 15.79 6.82 -10.05
N LEU A 103 15.85 5.62 -9.48
CA LEU A 103 15.74 5.39 -8.04
C LEU A 103 16.89 6.07 -7.28
N VAL A 104 18.13 5.90 -7.73
CA VAL A 104 19.29 6.56 -7.10
C VAL A 104 19.13 8.08 -7.15
N ALA A 105 18.75 8.64 -8.30
CA ALA A 105 18.50 10.08 -8.42
C ALA A 105 17.35 10.54 -7.52
N ALA A 106 16.26 9.77 -7.44
CA ALA A 106 15.11 10.07 -6.58
C ALA A 106 15.46 9.98 -5.10
N LEU A 107 16.34 9.05 -4.69
CA LEU A 107 16.82 8.97 -3.32
C LEU A 107 17.70 10.17 -2.96
N LEU A 108 18.60 10.58 -3.86
CA LEU A 108 19.49 11.72 -3.63
C LEU A 108 18.73 13.04 -3.38
N VAL A 109 17.56 13.22 -4.00
CA VAL A 109 16.74 14.43 -3.83
C VAL A 109 15.62 14.21 -2.81
N GLY A 110 14.92 13.09 -2.90
CA GLY A 110 13.75 12.78 -2.08
C GLY A 110 14.08 12.50 -0.63
N VAL A 111 15.24 11.92 -0.32
CA VAL A 111 15.65 11.68 1.07
C VAL A 111 15.93 13.00 1.81
N PRO A 112 16.74 13.95 1.27
CA PRO A 112 16.90 15.27 1.89
C PRO A 112 15.59 16.04 2.05
N VAL A 113 14.71 16.02 1.04
CA VAL A 113 13.39 16.67 1.11
C VAL A 113 12.53 16.01 2.19
N GLY A 114 12.47 14.69 2.23
CA GLY A 114 11.71 13.95 3.25
C GLY A 114 12.26 14.15 4.66
N LEU A 115 13.58 14.24 4.82
CA LEU A 115 14.22 14.62 6.08
C LEU A 115 13.85 16.05 6.50
N ALA A 116 13.89 17.00 5.57
CA ALA A 116 13.51 18.38 5.85
C ALA A 116 12.05 18.49 6.32
N ILE A 117 11.14 17.73 5.70
CA ILE A 117 9.72 17.62 6.11
C ILE A 117 9.57 16.93 7.47
N GLY A 118 10.37 15.89 7.74
CA GLY A 118 10.27 15.07 8.95
C GLY A 118 10.83 15.75 10.20
N ILE A 119 11.86 16.60 10.06
CA ILE A 119 12.57 17.24 11.17
C ILE A 119 12.08 18.67 11.41
N SER A 120 11.72 19.43 10.36
CA SER A 120 11.41 20.85 10.46
C SER A 120 9.98 21.20 10.06
N THR A 121 9.30 22.02 10.88
CA THR A 121 7.98 22.60 10.56
C THR A 121 8.04 23.51 9.33
N VAL A 122 9.17 24.19 9.10
CA VAL A 122 9.38 25.06 7.93
C VAL A 122 9.53 24.22 6.66
N GLY A 123 10.33 23.15 6.72
CA GLY A 123 10.48 22.22 5.59
C GLY A 123 9.15 21.60 5.19
N ARG A 124 8.33 21.24 6.18
CA ARG A 124 6.97 20.78 5.95
C ARG A 124 6.10 21.82 5.23
N GLY A 125 6.08 23.06 5.69
CA GLY A 125 5.28 24.13 5.07
C GLY A 125 5.66 24.45 3.62
N ILE A 126 6.93 24.25 3.24
CA ILE A 126 7.43 24.52 1.88
C ILE A 126 7.21 23.32 0.96
N PHE A 127 7.56 22.11 1.40
CA PHE A 127 7.57 20.94 0.54
C PHE A 127 6.24 20.17 0.50
N ASP A 128 5.41 20.18 1.56
CA ASP A 128 4.09 19.54 1.53
C ASP A 128 3.23 20.05 0.34
N PRO A 129 3.06 21.37 0.08
CA PRO A 129 2.25 21.82 -1.05
C PRO A 129 2.84 21.44 -2.42
N LEU A 130 4.18 21.43 -2.54
CA LEU A 130 4.85 20.97 -3.76
C LEU A 130 4.55 19.49 -4.03
N LEU A 131 4.64 18.64 -3.00
CA LEU A 131 4.37 17.20 -3.12
C LEU A 131 2.88 16.91 -3.35
N GLU A 132 1.99 17.68 -2.73
CA GLU A 132 0.55 17.58 -2.92
C GLU A 132 0.16 17.95 -4.36
N PHE A 133 0.83 18.92 -4.97
CA PHE A 133 0.67 19.24 -6.40
C PHE A 133 1.25 18.18 -7.32
N LEU A 134 2.37 17.55 -6.97
CA LEU A 134 3.00 16.50 -7.77
C LEU A 134 2.17 15.20 -7.81
N ARG A 135 1.43 14.92 -6.74
CA ARG A 135 0.70 13.65 -6.54
C ARG A 135 -0.45 13.37 -7.54
N PRO A 136 -1.34 14.33 -7.86
CA PRO A 136 -2.44 14.09 -8.81
C PRO A 136 -1.98 14.09 -10.26
N ILE A 137 -0.80 14.65 -10.56
CA ILE A 137 -0.32 14.78 -11.93
C ILE A 137 0.35 13.47 -12.35
N PRO A 138 -0.21 12.74 -13.33
CA PRO A 138 0.43 11.54 -13.82
C PRO A 138 1.80 11.92 -14.38
N PRO A 139 2.88 11.17 -14.06
CA PRO A 139 4.23 11.53 -14.50
C PRO A 139 4.37 11.67 -16.03
N LEU A 140 3.53 10.95 -16.77
CA LEU A 140 3.41 11.02 -18.22
C LEU A 140 3.10 12.44 -18.75
N ALA A 141 2.45 13.29 -17.94
CA ALA A 141 2.17 14.68 -18.31
C ALA A 141 3.44 15.55 -18.42
N TYR A 142 4.54 15.18 -17.74
CA TYR A 142 5.82 15.89 -17.80
C TYR A 142 6.66 15.50 -19.01
N LEU A 143 6.32 14.41 -19.70
CA LEU A 143 7.06 13.88 -20.84
C LEU A 143 7.35 14.93 -21.93
N PRO A 144 6.38 15.71 -22.44
CA PRO A 144 6.65 16.72 -23.47
C PRO A 144 7.62 17.81 -23.01
N LEU A 145 7.48 18.30 -21.77
CA LEU A 145 8.38 19.31 -21.21
C LEU A 145 9.82 18.80 -21.10
N VAL A 146 9.98 17.58 -20.58
CA VAL A 146 11.30 16.95 -20.42
C VAL A 146 11.95 16.66 -21.77
N ILE A 147 11.18 16.26 -22.79
CA ILE A 147 11.70 16.07 -24.15
C ILE A 147 12.18 17.40 -24.75
N ILE A 148 11.46 18.51 -24.54
CA ILE A 148 11.89 19.80 -25.09
C ILE A 148 13.22 20.25 -24.47
N TRP A 149 13.44 20.01 -23.18
CA TRP A 149 14.68 20.40 -22.50
C TRP A 149 15.85 19.44 -22.74
N PHE A 150 15.62 18.14 -22.62
CA PHE A 150 16.69 17.12 -22.66
C PHE A 150 16.76 16.36 -23.99
N GLY A 151 15.83 16.62 -24.91
CA GLY A 151 15.71 15.90 -26.16
C GLY A 151 15.08 14.51 -26.02
N ILE A 152 14.96 13.85 -27.16
CA ILE A 152 14.53 12.45 -27.24
C ILE A 152 15.75 11.59 -26.90
N GLY A 153 15.67 10.81 -25.82
CA GLY A 153 16.77 9.95 -25.41
C GLY A 153 16.48 9.11 -24.19
N GLU A 154 17.54 8.48 -23.70
CA GLU A 154 17.55 7.76 -22.43
C GLU A 154 17.43 8.68 -21.19
N PRO A 155 18.11 9.85 -21.12
CA PRO A 155 18.02 10.70 -19.92
C PRO A 155 16.63 11.27 -19.69
N SER A 156 15.86 11.58 -20.75
CA SER A 156 14.49 12.09 -20.61
C SER A 156 13.55 11.05 -19.99
N LYS A 157 13.72 9.76 -20.30
CA LYS A 157 12.96 8.68 -19.66
C LYS A 157 13.28 8.57 -18.18
N ILE A 158 14.58 8.58 -17.84
CA ILE A 158 15.05 8.47 -16.45
C ILE A 158 14.53 9.65 -15.60
N LEU A 159 14.54 10.87 -16.15
CA LEU A 159 14.03 12.06 -15.45
C LEU A 159 12.54 11.97 -15.12
N VAL A 160 11.71 11.54 -16.07
CA VAL A 160 10.26 11.38 -15.84
C VAL A 160 9.99 10.34 -14.75
N ILE A 161 10.73 9.22 -14.76
CA ILE A 161 10.63 8.19 -13.72
C ILE A 161 11.12 8.74 -12.37
N THR A 162 12.18 9.55 -12.36
CA THR A 162 12.71 10.19 -11.15
C THR A 162 11.67 11.11 -10.51
N ILE A 163 11.02 11.97 -11.30
CA ILE A 163 9.94 12.86 -10.84
C ILE A 163 8.76 12.04 -10.29
N ALA A 164 8.41 10.93 -10.96
CA ALA A 164 7.37 10.01 -10.50
C ALA A 164 7.66 9.41 -9.12
N MET A 165 8.92 9.04 -8.89
CA MET A 165 9.37 8.42 -7.65
C MET A 165 9.62 9.43 -6.52
N LEU A 166 9.84 10.70 -6.85
CA LEU A 166 10.24 11.72 -5.89
C LEU A 166 9.22 11.88 -4.75
N ALA A 167 7.93 12.01 -5.09
CA ALA A 167 6.86 12.19 -4.10
C ALA A 167 6.70 11.00 -3.13
N PRO A 168 6.55 9.74 -3.59
CA PRO A 168 6.46 8.60 -2.68
C PRO A 168 7.75 8.42 -1.85
N VAL A 169 8.94 8.61 -2.42
CA VAL A 169 10.22 8.49 -1.68
C VAL A 169 10.33 9.54 -0.57
N ALA A 170 10.01 10.81 -0.87
CA ALA A 170 10.04 11.88 0.12
C ALA A 170 9.03 11.62 1.25
N LEU A 171 7.82 11.17 0.90
CA LEU A 171 6.76 10.93 1.88
C LEU A 171 7.05 9.71 2.78
N SER A 172 7.59 8.64 2.19
CA SER A 172 8.06 7.46 2.94
C SER A 172 9.19 7.83 3.90
N THR A 173 10.15 8.64 3.44
CA THR A 173 11.26 9.12 4.28
C THR A 173 10.74 9.99 5.42
N ALA A 174 9.89 10.97 5.13
CA ALA A 174 9.30 11.84 6.15
C ALA A 174 8.49 11.06 7.20
N SER A 175 7.77 10.03 6.78
CA SER A 175 7.02 9.15 7.70
C SER A 175 7.94 8.30 8.57
N GLY A 176 9.02 7.76 8.00
CA GLY A 176 10.03 7.01 8.76
C GLY A 176 10.71 7.84 9.84
N VAL A 177 11.11 9.07 9.50
CA VAL A 177 11.75 10.00 10.46
C VAL A 177 10.82 10.35 11.63
N ARG A 178 9.52 10.57 11.35
CA ARG A 178 8.50 10.85 12.37
C ARG A 178 8.20 9.64 13.26
N GLY A 179 8.26 8.42 12.73
CA GLY A 179 8.08 7.21 13.51
C GLY A 179 9.13 7.07 14.63
N VAL A 180 10.39 7.38 14.30
CA VAL A 180 11.51 7.31 15.26
C VAL A 180 11.40 8.38 16.36
N SER A 181 10.94 9.59 16.04
CA SER A 181 10.78 10.66 17.05
C SER A 181 9.65 10.38 18.05
N GLN A 182 8.56 9.75 17.61
CA GLN A 182 7.46 9.33 18.49
C GLN A 182 7.87 8.19 19.43
N GLU A 183 8.62 7.21 18.92
CA GLU A 183 9.13 6.12 19.76
C GLU A 183 10.08 6.65 20.86
N ARG A 184 10.94 7.61 20.53
CA ARG A 184 11.85 8.22 21.50
C ARG A 184 11.15 9.05 22.57
N SER A 185 10.02 9.68 22.22
CA SER A 185 9.28 10.58 23.12
C SER A 185 8.23 9.87 23.96
N THR A 186 7.93 8.59 23.67
CA THR A 186 7.05 7.80 24.52
C THR A 186 7.79 7.50 25.82
N PRO A 187 7.35 8.02 26.99
CA PRO A 187 7.96 7.62 28.25
C PRO A 187 7.80 6.11 28.32
N ARG A 188 8.92 5.39 28.35
CA ARG A 188 8.93 3.93 28.49
C ARG A 188 8.25 3.64 29.81
N VAL A 189 6.93 3.39 29.79
CA VAL A 189 6.15 3.00 30.96
C VAL A 189 6.70 1.66 31.39
N ARG A 190 7.73 1.72 32.24
CA ARG A 190 8.24 0.58 32.97
C ARG A 190 7.20 0.30 34.06
N SER A 191 6.14 -0.42 33.71
CA SER A 191 5.35 -1.19 34.67
C SER A 191 5.62 -2.68 34.47
N ALA A 192 6.90 -3.06 34.61
CA ALA A 192 7.18 -4.35 35.21
C ALA A 192 6.82 -4.25 36.69
N ARG A 193 5.55 -4.50 37.03
CA ARG A 193 5.20 -5.06 38.35
C ARG A 193 4.96 -6.55 38.14
N PRO A 194 5.97 -7.40 38.37
CA PRO A 194 5.73 -8.83 38.50
C PRO A 194 5.10 -9.05 39.88
N GLY A 195 3.78 -9.26 39.92
CA GLY A 195 3.08 -9.64 41.14
C GLY A 195 1.81 -8.83 41.42
N ALA A 196 0.76 -9.05 40.63
CA ALA A 196 -0.60 -8.88 41.11
C ALA A 196 -1.40 -10.09 40.66
N ARG A 197 -1.50 -11.00 41.63
CA ARG A 197 -2.03 -12.35 41.60
C ARG A 197 -3.54 -12.34 41.30
N TRP A 198 -3.96 -13.31 40.51
CA TRP A 198 -5.33 -13.81 40.39
C TRP A 198 -5.99 -13.96 41.76
N SER A 199 -6.93 -13.09 42.11
CA SER A 199 -7.94 -13.34 43.16
C SER A 199 -8.80 -12.09 43.40
N ALA A 200 -9.94 -12.00 42.72
CA ALA A 200 -11.14 -11.33 43.22
C ALA A 200 -12.34 -11.72 42.35
N THR A 201 -12.63 -13.03 42.37
CA THR A 201 -14.01 -13.53 42.28
C THR A 201 -14.86 -12.81 43.33
N SER A 202 -16.12 -12.54 43.00
CA SER A 202 -17.22 -12.31 43.94
C SER A 202 -17.08 -11.13 44.91
N SER A 203 -17.50 -9.94 44.47
CA SER A 203 -18.08 -8.93 45.36
C SER A 203 -19.41 -8.46 44.79
N CYS A 204 -20.43 -9.26 45.08
CA CYS A 204 -21.84 -8.86 45.08
C CYS A 204 -22.03 -7.57 45.91
N PRO A 205 -22.93 -6.67 45.50
CA PRO A 205 -23.83 -6.07 46.45
C PRO A 205 -25.26 -6.36 46.02
N ALA A 206 -25.75 -7.54 46.44
CA ALA A 206 -27.17 -7.80 46.55
C ALA A 206 -27.72 -6.88 47.65
N ARG A 207 -28.52 -5.91 47.25
CA ARG A 207 -29.33 -5.06 48.10
C ARG A 207 -30.49 -5.92 48.63
N CYS A 208 -30.36 -6.47 49.85
CA CYS A 208 -31.49 -7.01 50.61
C CYS A 208 -32.09 -5.90 51.49
N PRO A 209 -33.43 -5.77 51.55
CA PRO A 209 -34.11 -4.82 52.42
C PRO A 209 -34.32 -5.42 53.82
N ARG A 210 -34.42 -4.59 54.86
CA ARG A 210 -35.38 -4.74 55.98
C ARG A 210 -35.25 -3.63 57.03
N SER A 211 -36.44 -3.13 57.38
CA SER A 211 -36.90 -2.44 58.62
C SER A 211 -36.06 -1.31 59.18
#